data_AF-A0A517W0N5-F1
#
_entry.id   AF-A0A517W0N5-F1
#
_cell.length_a   1.000
_cell.length_b   1.000
_cell.length_c   1.000
_cell.angle_alpha   90.00
_cell.angle_beta   90.00
_cell.angle_gamma   90.00
#
_symmetry.space_group_name_H-M   'P 1'
#
loop_
_entity.id
_entity.type
_entity.pdbx_description
1 polymer ?
#
loop_
_entity_poly.entity_id
_entity_poly.type
_entity_poly.pdbx_seq_one_letter_code
_entity_poly.pdbx_strand_id
1 'polypeptide(L)'
;MRNSTNKWYLIMIAGVATLYSTGCSHTHNMVGSNLMQPAQESPQMVMARRAEESGQFATAERTYRVVLQRNPKNATVLNRMGIVYSKMGKQDQAAKYLMEAVKVQPENPKFLTDLGYALYLQNDLPAAEIALEESIKRDPSSKRSFNNLSLVLGHQGRMDEAYQIARSVLSAEEAHANIGYICLQRGMLDDAAQHYNRALELNPDLDSVKEAIVQVAELQKKQMQFNEQQSEVEIAQSPVIEPAPVEEEPVVSEDPQFRIISEADVINPEMIEVDEVPVAQISGVQEISIQGFEPPLHVSNDDFIPSESNEFFETVQSTESMTNVRAEE
;
A
#
# COMPACT_ATOMS: atom_id res chain seq x y z
N MET A 1 65.81 -2.93 29.04
CA MET A 1 66.81 -2.03 29.66
C MET A 1 67.80 -1.60 28.58
N ARG A 2 68.03 -0.28 28.45
CA ARG A 2 69.24 0.47 27.98
C ARG A 2 70.51 -0.37 27.68
N ASN A 3 71.45 -0.02 26.82
CA ASN A 3 71.71 1.05 25.82
C ASN A 3 73.08 0.71 25.18
N SER A 4 73.34 1.20 23.96
CA SER A 4 74.65 1.62 23.36
C SER A 4 75.83 0.62 23.30
N THR A 5 76.75 0.59 22.32
CA THR A 5 77.66 1.63 21.78
C THR A 5 78.61 0.87 20.80
N ASN A 6 78.87 1.22 19.52
CA ASN A 6 79.99 2.03 18.96
C ASN A 6 80.21 1.57 17.48
N LYS A 7 80.04 2.38 16.41
CA LYS A 7 81.02 3.22 15.61
C LYS A 7 82.39 2.52 15.37
N TRP A 8 82.98 2.39 14.16
CA TRP A 8 83.27 3.27 12.99
C TRP A 8 83.64 2.37 11.75
N TYR A 9 83.60 2.72 10.45
CA TYR A 9 84.32 3.78 9.71
C TYR A 9 83.79 3.85 8.24
N LEU A 10 83.65 5.06 7.70
CA LEU A 10 83.47 5.44 6.27
C LEU A 10 84.84 5.69 5.61
N ILE A 11 85.04 5.47 4.30
CA ILE A 11 85.72 6.40 3.33
C ILE A 11 85.37 6.04 1.85
N MET A 12 84.67 6.97 1.17
CA MET A 12 84.82 7.58 -0.19
C MET A 12 85.18 6.71 -1.44
N ILE A 13 84.69 6.93 -2.68
CA ILE A 13 84.92 8.10 -3.57
C ILE A 13 83.96 8.10 -4.81
N ALA A 14 83.43 9.28 -5.12
CA ALA A 14 83.11 9.99 -6.39
C ALA A 14 82.51 9.35 -7.67
N GLY A 15 81.60 10.12 -8.31
CA GLY A 15 81.31 10.07 -9.74
C GLY A 15 80.08 10.88 -10.18
N VAL A 16 80.26 12.16 -10.51
CA VAL A 16 79.25 13.10 -11.04
C VAL A 16 79.06 12.89 -12.55
N ALA A 17 77.82 12.87 -13.05
CA ALA A 17 77.49 13.27 -14.43
C ALA A 17 75.99 13.61 -14.59
N THR A 18 75.68 14.91 -14.59
CA THR A 18 74.44 15.49 -15.13
C THR A 18 74.49 15.55 -16.66
N LEU A 19 73.41 15.14 -17.34
CA LEU A 19 73.16 15.47 -18.75
C LEU A 19 71.74 16.03 -18.93
N TYR A 20 71.65 16.86 -19.96
CA TYR A 20 70.71 17.95 -20.23
C TYR A 20 69.35 17.54 -20.84
N SER A 21 68.32 18.31 -20.48
CA SER A 21 67.23 18.93 -21.27
C SER A 21 66.58 18.26 -22.52
N THR A 22 65.23 18.31 -22.49
CA THR A 22 64.25 18.64 -23.56
C THR A 22 63.97 17.69 -24.74
N GLY A 23 62.67 17.42 -24.94
CA GLY A 23 62.02 16.85 -26.14
C GLY A 23 61.04 15.74 -25.75
N CYS A 24 59.75 15.69 -26.10
CA CYS A 24 58.99 16.29 -27.19
C CYS A 24 57.52 16.56 -26.81
N SER A 25 56.96 17.58 -27.45
CA SER A 25 55.54 17.89 -27.53
C SER A 25 54.80 16.94 -28.50
N HIS A 26 53.49 16.81 -28.26
CA HIS A 26 52.41 16.33 -29.15
C HIS A 26 52.26 14.83 -29.44
N THR A 27 51.23 14.23 -28.83
CA THR A 27 50.09 13.56 -29.49
C THR A 27 48.89 13.58 -28.52
N HIS A 28 47.88 14.40 -28.82
CA HIS A 28 46.61 14.03 -29.47
C HIS A 28 45.52 13.56 -28.49
N ASN A 29 44.50 14.41 -28.35
CA ASN A 29 43.15 14.11 -27.87
C ASN A 29 42.74 12.67 -28.20
N MET A 30 42.25 11.94 -27.18
CA MET A 30 41.07 11.10 -27.30
C MET A 30 40.39 10.92 -25.93
N VAL A 31 39.14 11.37 -25.89
CA VAL A 31 38.03 10.78 -25.15
C VAL A 31 38.28 10.60 -23.65
N GLY A 32 38.28 11.72 -22.93
CA GLY A 32 37.75 11.72 -21.57
C GLY A 32 36.24 11.50 -21.69
N SER A 33 35.83 10.24 -21.62
CA SER A 33 34.46 9.89 -21.25
C SER A 33 34.08 10.76 -20.05
N ASN A 34 33.07 11.60 -20.23
CA ASN A 34 32.37 12.25 -19.13
C ASN A 34 31.72 11.14 -18.30
N LEU A 35 32.54 10.46 -17.49
CA LEU A 35 32.12 9.91 -16.23
C LEU A 35 31.78 11.13 -15.40
N MET A 36 30.54 11.60 -15.53
CA MET A 36 29.92 12.43 -14.52
C MET A 36 30.12 11.69 -13.20
N GLN A 37 31.11 12.12 -12.42
CA GLN A 37 31.10 11.80 -11.00
C GLN A 37 29.73 12.28 -10.48
N PRO A 38 29.02 11.49 -9.65
CA PRO A 38 27.82 12.00 -9.00
C PRO A 38 28.23 13.32 -8.35
N ALA A 39 27.58 14.42 -8.75
CA ALA A 39 27.88 15.74 -8.24
C ALA A 39 27.96 15.62 -6.72
N GLN A 40 29.15 15.84 -6.15
CA GLN A 40 29.45 15.41 -4.78
C GLN A 40 28.34 15.89 -3.85
N GLU A 41 27.55 14.94 -3.36
CA GLU A 41 26.41 15.24 -2.53
C GLU A 41 26.90 16.00 -1.30
N SER A 42 26.19 17.07 -0.91
CA SER A 42 26.63 17.85 0.24
C SER A 42 26.69 16.95 1.49
N PRO A 43 27.63 17.18 2.43
CA PRO A 43 27.68 16.40 3.67
C PRO A 43 26.35 16.38 4.42
N GLN A 44 25.58 17.48 4.32
CA GLN A 44 24.24 17.57 4.88
C GLN A 44 23.24 16.64 4.18
N MET A 45 23.34 16.49 2.85
CA MET A 45 22.50 15.57 2.09
C MET A 45 22.76 14.11 2.50
N VAL A 46 24.03 13.71 2.62
CA VAL A 46 24.40 12.35 3.05
C VAL A 46 23.94 12.08 4.48
N MET A 47 24.12 13.04 5.39
CA MET A 47 23.66 12.92 6.78
C MET A 47 22.13 12.79 6.87
N ALA A 48 21.39 13.58 6.09
CA ALA A 48 19.94 13.51 6.06
C ALA A 48 19.44 12.16 5.55
N ARG A 49 20.05 11.64 4.47
CA ARG A 49 19.69 10.33 3.91
C ARG A 49 19.99 9.19 4.88
N ARG A 50 21.14 9.21 5.55
CA ARG A 50 21.43 8.19 6.58
C ARG A 50 20.45 8.23 7.75
N ALA A 51 20.03 9.43 8.17
CA ALA A 51 19.01 9.57 9.19
C ALA A 51 17.66 9.03 8.70
N GLU A 52 17.29 9.26 7.45
CA GLU A 52 16.09 8.69 6.80
C GLU A 52 16.16 7.16 6.76
N GLU A 53 17.26 6.59 6.29
CA GLU A 53 17.53 5.14 6.21
C GLU A 53 17.50 4.47 7.60
N SER A 54 17.95 5.19 8.64
CA SER A 54 17.94 4.70 10.03
C SER A 54 16.60 4.93 10.74
N GLY A 55 15.54 5.37 10.04
CA GLY A 55 14.22 5.66 10.61
C GLY A 55 14.17 6.91 11.52
N GLN A 56 15.25 7.69 11.59
CA GLN A 56 15.33 8.92 12.40
C GLN A 56 14.71 10.11 11.64
N PHE A 57 13.42 10.01 11.32
CA PHE A 57 12.72 10.94 10.43
C PHE A 57 12.77 12.40 10.90
N ALA A 58 12.68 12.66 12.21
CA ALA A 58 12.79 14.02 12.75
C ALA A 58 14.19 14.62 12.54
N THR A 59 15.24 13.80 12.56
CA THR A 59 16.61 14.25 12.27
C THR A 59 16.82 14.45 10.78
N ALA A 60 16.28 13.55 9.95
CA ALA A 60 16.28 13.69 8.50
C ALA A 60 15.61 15.00 8.06
N GLU A 61 14.40 15.26 8.55
CA GLU A 61 13.62 16.48 8.28
C GLU A 61 14.42 17.76 8.60
N ARG A 62 14.96 17.86 9.82
CA ARG A 62 15.77 19.01 10.23
C ARG A 62 16.98 19.23 9.33
N THR A 63 17.63 18.13 8.94
CA THR A 63 18.84 18.19 8.11
C THR A 63 18.51 18.57 6.67
N TYR A 64 17.44 18.01 6.09
CA TYR A 64 16.93 18.41 4.79
C TYR A 64 16.49 19.88 4.75
N ARG A 65 15.89 20.39 5.84
CA ARG A 65 15.53 21.80 5.98
C ARG A 65 16.74 22.72 5.85
N VAL A 66 17.90 22.35 6.42
CA VAL A 66 19.15 23.13 6.27
C VAL A 66 19.60 23.16 4.80
N VAL A 67 19.41 22.07 4.05
CA VAL A 67 19.73 22.05 2.62
C VAL A 67 18.78 22.95 1.83
N LEU A 68 17.48 22.92 2.13
CA LEU A 68 16.48 23.78 1.48
C LEU A 68 16.66 25.26 1.81
N GLN A 69 17.14 25.62 3.01
CA GLN A 69 17.47 27.01 3.33
C GLN A 69 18.55 27.59 2.40
N ARG A 70 19.49 26.75 1.94
CA ARG A 70 20.57 27.16 1.03
C ARG A 70 20.14 27.07 -0.44
N ASN A 71 19.34 26.06 -0.78
CA ASN A 71 18.79 25.87 -2.12
C ASN A 71 17.30 25.49 -2.03
N PRO A 72 16.40 26.49 -2.00
CA PRO A 72 14.97 26.26 -1.84
C PRO A 72 14.31 25.46 -2.97
N LYS A 73 14.94 25.42 -4.16
CA LYS A 73 14.44 24.72 -5.34
C LYS A 73 15.21 23.41 -5.59
N ASN A 74 15.76 22.78 -4.55
CA ASN A 74 16.34 21.46 -4.69
C ASN A 74 15.23 20.40 -4.78
N ALA A 75 14.82 20.03 -5.99
CA ALA A 75 13.73 19.09 -6.24
C ALA A 75 13.92 17.73 -5.55
N THR A 76 15.14 17.21 -5.53
CA THR A 76 15.46 15.94 -4.84
C THR A 76 15.21 16.05 -3.34
N VAL A 77 15.60 17.16 -2.71
CA VAL A 77 15.38 17.35 -1.26
C VAL A 77 13.91 17.60 -0.95
N LEU A 78 13.20 18.33 -1.81
CA LEU A 78 11.74 18.49 -1.70
C LEU A 78 11.04 17.13 -1.76
N ASN A 79 11.41 16.26 -2.72
CA ASN A 79 10.87 14.90 -2.82
C ASN A 79 11.17 14.07 -1.56
N ARG A 80 12.42 14.10 -1.07
CA ARG A 80 12.83 13.40 0.16
C ARG A 80 12.10 13.91 1.40
N MET A 81 11.89 15.22 1.55
CA MET A 81 11.05 15.79 2.61
C MET A 81 9.63 15.25 2.54
N GLY A 82 9.06 15.17 1.33
CA GLY A 82 7.76 14.55 1.09
C GLY A 82 7.68 13.11 1.62
N ILE A 83 8.66 12.28 1.27
CA ILE A 83 8.76 10.89 1.73
C ILE A 83 8.89 10.82 3.26
N VAL A 84 9.77 11.63 3.86
CA VAL A 84 9.96 11.70 5.31
C VAL A 84 8.66 12.07 6.02
N TYR A 85 7.91 13.06 5.53
CA TYR A 85 6.62 13.42 6.11
C TYR A 85 5.57 12.31 5.97
N SER A 86 5.55 11.59 4.86
CA SER A 86 4.64 10.45 4.65
C SER A 86 4.94 9.34 5.66
N LYS A 87 6.22 9.01 5.89
CA LYS A 87 6.66 8.04 6.91
C LYS A 87 6.33 8.49 8.34
N MET A 88 6.20 9.79 8.58
CA MET A 88 5.74 10.35 9.87
C MET A 88 4.21 10.40 10.00
N GLY A 89 3.45 9.89 9.03
CA GLY A 89 1.99 9.94 9.01
C GLY A 89 1.40 11.32 8.63
N LYS A 90 2.24 12.29 8.24
CA LYS A 90 1.83 13.68 7.96
C LYS A 90 1.54 13.87 6.48
N GLN A 91 0.46 13.26 6.00
CA GLN A 91 0.17 13.16 4.56
C GLN A 91 -0.01 14.52 3.88
N ASP A 92 -0.63 15.50 4.55
CA ASP A 92 -0.76 16.87 4.03
C ASP A 92 0.56 17.57 3.78
N GLN A 93 1.56 17.34 4.63
CA GLN A 93 2.89 17.90 4.43
C GLN A 93 3.62 17.14 3.33
N ALA A 94 3.45 15.82 3.28
CA ALA A 94 4.04 14.97 2.25
C ALA A 94 3.64 15.42 0.85
N ALA A 95 2.34 15.54 0.59
CA ALA A 95 1.80 15.94 -0.70
C ALA A 95 2.29 17.35 -1.11
N LYS A 96 2.32 18.31 -0.17
CA LYS A 96 2.81 19.68 -0.45
C LYS A 96 4.26 19.67 -0.97
N TYR A 97 5.16 19.00 -0.27
CA TYR A 97 6.57 18.92 -0.67
C TYR A 97 6.76 18.15 -1.98
N LEU A 98 5.98 17.08 -2.21
CA LEU A 98 6.03 16.32 -3.46
C LEU A 98 5.50 17.12 -4.65
N MET A 99 4.42 17.87 -4.47
CA MET A 99 3.92 18.81 -5.49
C MET A 99 4.96 19.88 -5.82
N GLU A 100 5.68 20.41 -4.84
CA GLU A 100 6.79 21.35 -5.08
C GLU A 100 7.93 20.70 -5.85
N ALA A 101 8.31 19.46 -5.52
CA ALA A 101 9.32 18.72 -6.25
C ALA A 101 8.95 18.51 -7.73
N VAL A 102 7.70 18.11 -7.99
CA VAL A 102 7.16 17.96 -9.36
C VAL A 102 7.11 19.30 -10.08
N LYS A 103 6.74 20.40 -9.41
CA LYS A 103 6.77 21.75 -10.04
C LYS A 103 8.18 22.17 -10.45
N VAL A 104 9.20 21.82 -9.68
CA VAL A 104 10.60 22.16 -9.99
C VAL A 104 11.15 21.27 -11.11
N GLN A 105 10.84 19.97 -11.09
CA GLN A 105 11.30 19.01 -12.10
C GLN A 105 10.12 18.17 -12.60
N PRO A 106 9.29 18.70 -13.51
CA PRO A 106 8.08 18.03 -13.97
C PRO A 106 8.39 16.73 -14.72
N GLU A 107 9.51 16.68 -15.43
CA GLU A 107 9.89 15.51 -16.25
C GLU A 107 10.44 14.32 -15.45
N ASN A 108 10.45 14.37 -14.11
CA ASN A 108 10.91 13.24 -13.31
C ASN A 108 9.75 12.29 -12.97
N PRO A 109 9.62 11.12 -13.64
CA PRO A 109 8.55 10.17 -13.37
C PRO A 109 8.55 9.70 -11.91
N LYS A 110 9.72 9.51 -11.29
CA LYS A 110 9.81 9.08 -9.89
C LYS A 110 9.10 10.05 -8.94
N PHE A 111 9.19 11.36 -9.19
CA PHE A 111 8.53 12.36 -8.33
C PHE A 111 7.02 12.30 -8.47
N LEU A 112 6.51 11.99 -9.67
CA LEU A 112 5.10 11.73 -9.88
C LEU A 112 4.64 10.43 -9.23
N THR A 113 5.45 9.36 -9.30
CA THR A 113 5.15 8.11 -8.60
C THR A 113 4.98 8.33 -7.09
N ASP A 114 5.91 9.08 -6.49
CA ASP A 114 5.88 9.41 -5.07
C ASP A 114 4.69 10.33 -4.73
N LEU A 115 4.39 11.33 -5.58
CA LEU A 115 3.21 12.20 -5.43
C LEU A 115 1.90 11.42 -5.51
N GLY A 116 1.75 10.55 -6.51
CA GLY A 116 0.55 9.74 -6.69
C GLY A 116 0.29 8.84 -5.50
N TYR A 117 1.34 8.23 -4.93
CA TYR A 117 1.22 7.43 -3.71
C TYR A 117 0.82 8.29 -2.50
N ALA A 118 1.37 9.50 -2.34
CA ALA A 118 0.99 10.39 -1.26
C ALA A 118 -0.47 10.85 -1.38
N LEU A 119 -0.95 11.13 -2.59
CA LEU A 119 -2.36 11.49 -2.85
C LEU A 119 -3.31 10.32 -2.56
N TYR A 120 -2.89 9.09 -2.90
CA TYR A 120 -3.61 7.88 -2.51
C TYR A 120 -3.76 7.78 -0.99
N LEU A 121 -2.70 8.03 -0.21
CA LEU A 121 -2.75 8.02 1.25
C LEU A 121 -3.62 9.16 1.83
N GLN A 122 -3.84 10.24 1.08
CA GLN A 122 -4.79 11.30 1.43
C GLN A 122 -6.23 10.99 1.00
N ASN A 123 -6.47 9.82 0.39
CA ASN A 123 -7.73 9.43 -0.21
C ASN A 123 -8.18 10.34 -1.38
N ASP A 124 -7.27 11.11 -1.99
CA ASP A 124 -7.50 11.85 -3.23
C ASP A 124 -7.21 10.93 -4.43
N LEU A 125 -8.06 9.92 -4.59
CA LEU A 125 -7.89 8.88 -5.61
C LEU A 125 -7.88 9.44 -7.05
N PRO A 126 -8.71 10.42 -7.44
CA PRO A 126 -8.66 10.98 -8.78
C PRO A 126 -7.34 11.71 -9.09
N ALA A 127 -6.81 12.49 -8.15
CA ALA A 127 -5.53 13.16 -8.36
C ALA A 127 -4.36 12.16 -8.37
N ALA A 128 -4.44 11.12 -7.55
CA ALA A 128 -3.45 10.04 -7.51
C ALA A 128 -3.35 9.32 -8.86
N GLU A 129 -4.49 8.98 -9.46
CA GLU A 129 -4.57 8.35 -10.78
C GLU A 129 -3.89 9.20 -11.85
N ILE A 130 -4.25 10.49 -11.95
CA ILE A 130 -3.66 11.42 -12.93
C ILE A 130 -2.13 11.48 -12.79
N ALA A 131 -1.62 11.57 -11.56
CA ALA A 131 -0.18 11.63 -11.32
C ALA A 131 0.52 10.34 -11.74
N LEU A 132 -0.08 9.18 -11.48
CA LEU A 132 0.50 7.87 -11.82
C LEU A 132 0.43 7.56 -13.30
N GLU A 133 -0.67 7.92 -13.99
CA GLU A 133 -0.76 7.82 -15.45
C GLU A 133 0.33 8.68 -16.12
N GLU A 134 0.54 9.91 -15.63
CA GLU A 134 1.61 10.76 -16.15
C GLU A 134 3.00 10.18 -15.85
N SER A 135 3.17 9.53 -14.69
CA SER A 135 4.41 8.83 -14.34
C SER A 135 4.71 7.71 -15.35
N ILE A 136 3.70 6.91 -15.68
CA ILE A 136 3.79 5.81 -16.65
C ILE A 136 4.04 6.32 -18.07
N LYS A 137 3.41 7.43 -18.47
CA LYS A 137 3.67 8.06 -19.78
C LYS A 137 5.14 8.48 -19.93
N ARG A 138 5.76 8.95 -18.84
CA ARG A 138 7.17 9.37 -18.82
C ARG A 138 8.15 8.20 -18.68
N ASP A 139 7.81 7.19 -17.89
CA ASP A 139 8.59 5.95 -17.75
C ASP A 139 7.67 4.71 -17.83
N PRO A 140 7.49 4.17 -19.05
CA PRO A 140 6.68 2.98 -19.27
C PRO A 140 7.27 1.69 -18.67
N SER A 141 8.50 1.72 -18.13
CA SER A 141 9.15 0.56 -17.51
C SER A 141 8.97 0.52 -15.99
N SER A 142 8.39 1.57 -15.40
CA SER A 142 8.27 1.74 -13.95
C SER A 142 7.24 0.80 -13.33
N LYS A 143 7.63 -0.44 -12.98
CA LYS A 143 6.73 -1.39 -12.28
C LYS A 143 6.06 -0.78 -11.04
N ARG A 144 6.78 0.07 -10.30
CA ARG A 144 6.23 0.78 -9.13
C ARG A 144 5.08 1.72 -9.48
N SER A 145 5.15 2.43 -10.61
CA SER A 145 4.06 3.32 -11.05
C SER A 145 2.81 2.51 -11.41
N PHE A 146 2.98 1.41 -12.15
CA PHE A 146 1.87 0.51 -12.48
C PHE A 146 1.26 -0.14 -11.24
N ASN A 147 2.08 -0.60 -10.29
CA ASN A 147 1.59 -1.18 -9.03
C ASN A 147 0.75 -0.16 -8.23
N ASN A 148 1.26 1.06 -8.09
CA ASN A 148 0.54 2.14 -7.41
C ASN A 148 -0.75 2.52 -8.15
N LEU A 149 -0.76 2.49 -9.49
CA LEU A 149 -1.98 2.76 -10.27
C LEU A 149 -3.02 1.65 -10.06
N SER A 150 -2.61 0.39 -10.07
CA SER A 150 -3.47 -0.74 -9.72
C SER A 150 -4.12 -0.56 -8.34
N LEU A 151 -3.33 -0.16 -7.33
CA LEU A 151 -3.84 0.14 -5.99
C LEU A 151 -4.91 1.26 -6.01
N VAL A 152 -4.64 2.36 -6.71
CA VAL A 152 -5.59 3.48 -6.83
C VAL A 152 -6.88 3.04 -7.52
N LEU A 153 -6.79 2.35 -8.66
CA LEU A 153 -7.94 1.85 -9.42
C LEU A 153 -8.78 0.87 -8.58
N GLY A 154 -8.11 -0.02 -7.86
CA GLY A 154 -8.76 -0.97 -6.97
C GLY A 154 -9.50 -0.25 -5.83
N HIS A 155 -8.93 0.79 -5.23
CA HIS A 155 -9.62 1.62 -4.22
C HIS A 155 -10.74 2.49 -4.79
N GLN A 156 -10.72 2.81 -6.09
CA GLN A 156 -11.86 3.42 -6.79
C GLN A 156 -12.98 2.42 -7.12
N GLY A 157 -12.76 1.11 -6.92
CA GLY A 157 -13.72 0.04 -7.23
C GLY A 157 -13.61 -0.52 -8.65
N ARG A 158 -12.61 -0.08 -9.42
CA ARG A 158 -12.35 -0.51 -10.79
C ARG A 158 -11.44 -1.74 -10.80
N MET A 159 -11.94 -2.84 -10.21
CA MET A 159 -11.10 -4.01 -9.88
C MET A 159 -10.55 -4.73 -11.11
N ASP A 160 -11.35 -4.85 -12.17
CA ASP A 160 -10.91 -5.45 -13.44
C ASP A 160 -9.77 -4.64 -14.06
N GLU A 161 -9.89 -3.31 -14.08
CA GLU A 161 -8.86 -2.41 -14.59
C GLU A 161 -7.58 -2.49 -13.74
N ALA A 162 -7.72 -2.52 -12.42
CA ALA A 162 -6.60 -2.73 -11.51
C ALA A 162 -5.84 -4.02 -11.84
N TYR A 163 -6.56 -5.14 -12.05
CA TYR A 163 -5.94 -6.40 -12.44
C TYR A 163 -5.20 -6.31 -13.77
N GLN A 164 -5.81 -5.70 -14.79
CA GLN A 164 -5.15 -5.55 -16.11
C GLN A 164 -3.88 -4.69 -16.00
N ILE A 165 -3.93 -3.59 -15.25
CA ILE A 165 -2.76 -2.74 -15.00
C ILE A 165 -1.66 -3.51 -14.27
N ALA A 166 -1.98 -4.24 -13.20
CA ALA A 166 -1.02 -5.08 -12.50
C ALA A 166 -0.42 -6.15 -13.43
N ARG A 167 -1.26 -6.86 -14.18
CA ARG A 167 -0.85 -7.96 -15.07
C ARG A 167 0.02 -7.50 -16.24
N SER A 168 -0.06 -6.22 -16.62
CA SER A 168 0.78 -5.65 -17.69
C SER A 168 2.27 -5.62 -17.33
N VAL A 169 2.63 -5.66 -16.04
CA VAL A 169 4.04 -5.58 -15.57
C VAL A 169 4.44 -6.65 -14.57
N LEU A 170 3.47 -7.37 -13.98
CA LEU A 170 3.65 -8.45 -13.02
C LEU A 170 3.31 -9.81 -13.62
N SER A 171 3.81 -10.89 -13.02
CA SER A 171 3.36 -12.25 -13.33
C SER A 171 1.89 -12.46 -12.93
N ALA A 172 1.30 -13.60 -13.30
CA ALA A 172 -0.13 -13.83 -13.03
C ALA A 172 -0.38 -13.99 -11.53
N GLU A 173 0.50 -14.74 -10.87
CA GLU A 173 0.50 -14.98 -9.44
C GLU A 173 0.74 -13.69 -8.64
N GLU A 174 1.69 -12.84 -9.07
CA GLU A 174 1.94 -11.53 -8.45
C GLU A 174 0.75 -10.58 -8.65
N ALA A 175 0.13 -10.56 -9.84
CA ALA A 175 -1.06 -9.75 -10.08
C ALA A 175 -2.25 -10.21 -9.22
N HIS A 176 -2.48 -11.53 -9.10
CA HIS A 176 -3.51 -12.05 -8.21
C HIS A 176 -3.22 -11.71 -6.74
N ALA A 177 -1.97 -11.82 -6.28
CA ALA A 177 -1.59 -11.42 -4.93
C ALA A 177 -1.84 -9.91 -4.68
N ASN A 178 -1.52 -9.06 -5.66
CA ASN A 178 -1.77 -7.62 -5.56
C ASN A 178 -3.28 -7.30 -5.44
N ILE A 179 -4.12 -7.92 -6.29
CA ILE A 179 -5.57 -7.71 -6.20
C ILE A 179 -6.14 -8.27 -4.90
N GLY A 180 -5.64 -9.41 -4.41
CA GLY A 180 -6.00 -9.94 -3.09
C GLY A 180 -5.70 -8.97 -1.97
N TYR A 181 -4.56 -8.28 -2.03
CA TYR A 181 -4.21 -7.21 -1.08
C TYR A 181 -5.19 -6.03 -1.13
N ILE A 182 -5.54 -5.56 -2.33
CA ILE A 182 -6.50 -4.46 -2.47
C ILE A 182 -7.89 -4.87 -1.96
N CYS A 183 -8.34 -6.11 -2.23
CA CYS A 183 -9.58 -6.65 -1.66
C CYS A 183 -9.56 -6.63 -0.13
N LEU A 184 -8.45 -7.08 0.46
CA LEU A 184 -8.27 -7.10 1.90
C LEU A 184 -8.31 -5.69 2.50
N GLN A 185 -7.65 -4.70 1.91
CA GLN A 185 -7.69 -3.30 2.38
C GLN A 185 -9.11 -2.70 2.29
N ARG A 186 -9.94 -3.19 1.37
CA ARG A 186 -11.34 -2.78 1.21
C ARG A 186 -12.31 -3.59 2.09
N GLY A 187 -11.81 -4.55 2.87
CA GLY A 187 -12.66 -5.45 3.68
C GLY A 187 -13.43 -6.49 2.86
N MET A 188 -13.10 -6.67 1.58
CA MET A 188 -13.72 -7.68 0.70
C MET A 188 -13.02 -9.02 0.93
N LEU A 189 -13.24 -9.62 2.11
CA LEU A 189 -12.47 -10.77 2.59
C LEU A 189 -12.61 -12.01 1.70
N ASP A 190 -13.80 -12.27 1.17
CA ASP A 190 -14.04 -13.43 0.30
C ASP A 190 -13.33 -13.29 -1.04
N ASP A 191 -13.33 -12.09 -1.63
CA ASP A 191 -12.60 -11.81 -2.87
C ASP A 191 -11.09 -11.86 -2.63
N ALA A 192 -10.61 -11.35 -1.49
CA ALA A 192 -9.22 -11.45 -1.10
C ALA A 192 -8.75 -12.92 -1.04
N ALA A 193 -9.54 -13.78 -0.38
CA ALA A 193 -9.26 -15.21 -0.31
C ALA A 193 -9.23 -15.86 -1.69
N GLN A 194 -10.18 -15.55 -2.58
CA GLN A 194 -10.21 -16.08 -3.95
C GLN A 194 -8.95 -15.71 -4.73
N HIS A 195 -8.55 -14.44 -4.69
CA HIS A 195 -7.37 -13.95 -5.38
C HIS A 195 -6.07 -14.55 -4.81
N TYR A 196 -5.94 -14.65 -3.49
CA TYR A 196 -4.77 -15.29 -2.87
C TYR A 196 -4.68 -16.79 -3.17
N ASN A 197 -5.81 -17.52 -3.14
CA ASN A 197 -5.84 -18.91 -3.56
C ASN A 197 -5.38 -19.06 -5.01
N ARG A 198 -5.85 -18.19 -5.90
CA ARG A 198 -5.43 -18.23 -7.31
C ARG A 198 -3.94 -17.95 -7.49
N ALA A 199 -3.36 -17.06 -6.69
CA ALA A 199 -1.93 -16.84 -6.68
C ALA A 199 -1.15 -18.09 -6.22
N LEU A 200 -1.62 -18.77 -5.16
CA LEU A 200 -0.99 -20.00 -4.65
C LEU A 200 -1.17 -21.23 -5.56
N GLU A 201 -2.26 -21.31 -6.32
CA GLU A 201 -2.43 -22.32 -7.37
C GLU A 201 -1.38 -22.19 -8.47
N LEU A 202 -0.99 -20.96 -8.79
CA LEU A 202 0.01 -20.65 -9.81
C LEU A 202 1.44 -20.79 -9.27
N ASN A 203 1.67 -20.35 -8.03
CA ASN A 203 2.94 -20.50 -7.33
C ASN A 203 2.73 -20.83 -5.83
N PRO A 204 2.87 -22.11 -5.44
CA PRO A 204 2.70 -22.54 -4.05
C PRO A 204 3.76 -22.02 -3.06
N ASP A 205 4.86 -21.45 -3.54
CA ASP A 205 6.00 -21.03 -2.70
C ASP A 205 5.94 -19.54 -2.29
N LEU A 206 4.81 -18.86 -2.55
CA LEU A 206 4.59 -17.47 -2.15
C LEU A 206 4.28 -17.36 -0.65
N ASP A 207 5.32 -17.32 0.19
CA ASP A 207 5.17 -17.27 1.66
C ASP A 207 4.38 -16.05 2.14
N SER A 208 4.57 -14.89 1.53
CA SER A 208 3.80 -13.68 1.83
C SER A 208 2.29 -13.84 1.57
N VAL A 209 1.91 -14.62 0.55
CA VAL A 209 0.50 -14.92 0.25
C VAL A 209 -0.06 -15.96 1.24
N LYS A 210 0.76 -16.91 1.69
CA LYS A 210 0.37 -17.86 2.75
C LYS A 210 0.09 -17.15 4.07
N GLU A 211 0.89 -16.14 4.41
CA GLU A 211 0.63 -15.31 5.59
C GLU A 211 -0.67 -14.49 5.42
N ALA A 212 -0.85 -13.87 4.26
CA ALA A 212 -2.04 -13.08 3.97
C ALA A 212 -3.34 -13.91 4.01
N ILE A 213 -3.35 -15.14 3.49
CA ILE A 213 -4.56 -15.98 3.52
C ILE A 213 -4.93 -16.43 4.94
N VAL A 214 -3.94 -16.65 5.81
CA VAL A 214 -4.17 -16.91 7.24
C VAL A 214 -4.84 -15.71 7.89
N GLN A 215 -4.34 -14.50 7.62
CA GLN A 215 -4.94 -13.26 8.11
C GLN A 215 -6.38 -13.09 7.61
N VAL A 216 -6.64 -13.34 6.33
CA VAL A 216 -8.01 -13.28 5.77
C VAL A 216 -8.94 -14.27 6.49
N ALA A 217 -8.50 -15.51 6.71
CA ALA A 217 -9.29 -16.51 7.41
C ALA A 217 -9.61 -16.12 8.87
N GLU A 218 -8.65 -15.51 9.57
CA GLU A 218 -8.88 -14.99 10.93
C GLU A 218 -9.90 -13.85 10.94
N LEU A 219 -9.84 -12.94 9.96
CA LEU A 219 -10.79 -11.84 9.83
C LEU A 219 -12.20 -12.35 9.49
N GLN A 220 -12.32 -13.31 8.58
CA GLN A 220 -13.61 -13.95 8.26
C GLN A 220 -14.21 -14.63 9.50
N LYS A 221 -13.39 -15.33 10.27
CA LYS A 221 -13.84 -15.95 11.53
C LYS A 221 -14.36 -14.91 12.52
N LYS A 222 -13.64 -13.79 12.70
CA LYS A 222 -14.10 -12.69 13.57
C LYS A 222 -15.41 -12.08 13.07
N GLN A 223 -15.55 -11.91 11.75
CA GLN A 223 -16.77 -11.39 11.14
C GLN A 223 -17.97 -12.34 11.34
N MET A 224 -17.77 -13.65 11.16
CA MET A 224 -18.80 -14.66 11.43
C MET A 224 -19.25 -14.64 12.90
N GLN A 225 -18.30 -14.63 13.84
CA GLN A 225 -18.59 -14.56 15.27
C GLN A 225 -19.35 -13.29 15.66
N PHE A 226 -18.97 -12.15 15.07
CA PHE A 226 -19.65 -10.88 15.29
C PHE A 226 -21.10 -10.92 14.76
N ASN A 227 -21.31 -11.49 13.57
CA ASN A 227 -22.64 -11.62 12.97
C ASN A 227 -23.54 -12.58 13.77
N GLU A 228 -23.00 -13.70 14.27
CA GLU A 228 -23.72 -14.62 15.15
C GLU A 228 -24.18 -13.91 16.43
N GLN A 229 -23.29 -13.18 17.10
CA GLN A 229 -23.62 -12.41 18.29
C GLN A 229 -24.69 -11.34 18.04
N GLN A 230 -24.62 -10.64 16.90
CA GLN A 230 -25.65 -9.66 16.53
C GLN A 230 -27.01 -10.33 16.32
N SER A 231 -27.04 -11.49 15.65
CA SER A 231 -28.29 -12.23 15.43
C SER A 231 -28.91 -12.74 16.73
N GLU A 232 -28.11 -13.22 17.70
CA GLU A 232 -28.60 -13.63 19.01
C GLU A 232 -29.19 -12.46 19.81
N VAL A 233 -28.57 -11.28 19.73
CA VAL A 233 -29.08 -10.05 20.37
C VAL A 233 -30.38 -9.59 19.71
N GLU A 234 -30.49 -9.63 18.39
CA GLU A 234 -31.70 -9.25 17.65
C GLU A 234 -32.88 -10.19 17.96
N ILE A 235 -32.63 -11.49 18.05
CA ILE A 235 -33.63 -12.48 18.48
C ILE A 235 -34.09 -12.20 19.92
N ALA A 236 -33.16 -11.88 20.83
CA ALA A 236 -33.48 -11.58 22.22
C ALA A 236 -34.24 -10.25 22.43
N GLN A 237 -34.08 -9.29 21.52
CA GLN A 237 -34.75 -7.98 21.56
C GLN A 237 -36.05 -7.92 20.76
N SER A 238 -36.37 -8.97 19.99
CA SER A 238 -37.62 -9.05 19.25
C SER A 238 -38.81 -9.12 20.23
N PRO A 239 -39.85 -8.30 20.06
CA PRO A 239 -41.00 -8.31 20.94
C PRO A 239 -41.65 -9.69 20.91
N VAL A 240 -41.85 -10.30 22.07
CA VAL A 240 -42.66 -11.50 22.22
C VAL A 240 -44.07 -11.12 21.74
N ILE A 241 -44.44 -11.58 20.54
CA ILE A 241 -45.82 -11.50 20.08
C ILE A 241 -46.58 -12.47 20.97
N GLU A 242 -47.19 -11.96 22.04
CA GLU A 242 -48.19 -12.73 22.78
C GLU A 242 -49.27 -13.14 21.77
N PRO A 243 -49.65 -14.42 21.71
CA PRO A 243 -50.72 -14.85 20.82
C PRO A 243 -51.96 -14.02 21.15
N ALA A 244 -52.52 -13.35 20.14
CA ALA A 244 -53.73 -12.55 20.30
C ALA A 244 -54.78 -13.39 21.03
N PRO A 245 -55.50 -12.84 22.03
CA PRO A 245 -56.52 -13.58 22.74
C PRO A 245 -57.51 -14.11 21.71
N VAL A 246 -57.75 -15.43 21.76
CA VAL A 246 -58.73 -16.12 20.92
C VAL A 246 -60.06 -15.43 21.16
N GLU A 247 -60.53 -14.62 20.21
CA GLU A 247 -61.91 -14.14 20.22
C GLU A 247 -62.79 -15.39 20.06
N GLU A 248 -63.53 -15.73 21.11
CA GLU A 248 -64.53 -16.80 21.07
C GLU A 248 -65.56 -16.46 19.98
N GLU A 249 -65.60 -17.27 18.92
CA GLU A 249 -66.64 -17.16 17.90
C GLU A 249 -68.03 -17.29 18.55
N PRO A 250 -69.01 -16.45 18.17
CA PRO A 250 -70.34 -16.54 18.73
C PRO A 250 -70.98 -17.86 18.31
N VAL A 251 -71.50 -18.61 19.29
CA VAL A 251 -72.26 -19.84 19.10
C VAL A 251 -73.43 -19.59 18.16
N VAL A 252 -73.35 -20.09 16.93
CA VAL A 252 -74.45 -20.09 15.97
C VAL A 252 -75.39 -21.25 16.31
N SER A 253 -76.62 -20.93 16.69
CA SER A 253 -77.71 -21.88 16.91
C SER A 253 -78.15 -22.51 15.59
N GLU A 254 -78.20 -23.84 15.53
CA GLU A 254 -78.75 -24.59 14.40
C GLU A 254 -80.29 -24.46 14.35
N ASP A 255 -80.82 -23.98 13.23
CA ASP A 255 -82.23 -24.15 12.84
C ASP A 255 -82.28 -24.75 11.41
N PRO A 256 -82.91 -25.93 11.19
CA PRO A 256 -82.83 -26.61 9.91
C PRO A 256 -84.06 -26.30 9.04
N GLN A 257 -83.88 -25.56 7.95
CA GLN A 257 -84.85 -25.52 6.85
C GLN A 257 -84.20 -25.65 5.46
N PHE A 258 -84.31 -26.86 4.91
CA PHE A 258 -84.58 -27.22 3.51
C PHE A 258 -84.56 -26.11 2.45
N ARG A 259 -83.78 -26.29 1.36
CA ARG A 259 -84.31 -26.80 0.07
C ARG A 259 -83.23 -26.98 -1.03
N ILE A 260 -83.41 -28.09 -1.74
CA ILE A 260 -82.80 -28.58 -3.00
C ILE A 260 -83.10 -27.63 -4.17
N ILE A 261 -82.16 -27.49 -5.15
CA ILE A 261 -82.20 -27.57 -6.65
C ILE A 261 -81.08 -26.65 -7.22
N SER A 262 -80.37 -26.85 -8.33
CA SER A 262 -80.05 -27.92 -9.31
C SER A 262 -79.01 -27.32 -10.29
N GLU A 263 -78.20 -28.19 -10.92
CA GLU A 263 -77.41 -28.04 -12.17
C GLU A 263 -77.47 -26.74 -12.99
N ALA A 264 -76.29 -26.24 -13.43
CA ALA A 264 -75.94 -26.09 -14.86
C ALA A 264 -74.53 -25.49 -15.09
N ASP A 265 -73.76 -26.15 -15.97
CA ASP A 265 -72.87 -25.64 -17.03
C ASP A 265 -71.67 -24.71 -16.65
N VAL A 266 -70.42 -25.18 -16.70
CA VAL A 266 -69.51 -25.43 -17.87
C VAL A 266 -68.60 -24.22 -18.19
N ILE A 267 -67.32 -24.54 -18.46
CA ILE A 267 -66.19 -23.74 -19.02
C ILE A 267 -65.22 -23.06 -18.02
N ASN A 268 -64.03 -23.68 -17.88
CA ASN A 268 -62.71 -23.05 -17.66
C ASN A 268 -62.16 -22.68 -19.08
N PRO A 269 -61.23 -21.72 -19.34
CA PRO A 269 -60.21 -21.19 -18.41
C PRO A 269 -59.74 -19.72 -18.62
N GLU A 270 -58.75 -19.34 -17.80
CA GLU A 270 -57.75 -18.27 -17.99
C GLU A 270 -58.18 -16.79 -17.86
N MET A 271 -57.70 -16.15 -16.79
CA MET A 271 -56.88 -14.91 -16.78
C MET A 271 -56.80 -14.42 -15.33
N ILE A 272 -55.61 -14.55 -14.72
CA ILE A 272 -55.30 -13.96 -13.40
C ILE A 272 -54.86 -12.51 -13.69
N GLU A 273 -55.71 -11.55 -13.36
CA GLU A 273 -55.30 -10.15 -13.23
C GLU A 273 -54.58 -9.99 -11.88
N VAL A 274 -53.30 -9.61 -11.95
CA VAL A 274 -52.50 -9.19 -10.79
C VAL A 274 -52.54 -7.67 -10.77
N ASP A 275 -53.40 -7.11 -9.92
CA ASP A 275 -53.38 -5.69 -9.58
C ASP A 275 -52.33 -5.40 -8.49
N GLU A 276 -51.77 -4.21 -8.63
CA GLU A 276 -50.54 -3.66 -8.09
C GLU A 276 -50.41 -3.68 -6.54
N VAL A 277 -49.20 -3.98 -6.06
CA VAL A 277 -48.72 -3.59 -4.71
C VAL A 277 -47.40 -2.82 -4.89
N PRO A 278 -47.24 -1.63 -4.27
CA PRO A 278 -46.16 -0.70 -4.60
C PRO A 278 -44.80 -1.13 -4.05
N VAL A 279 -43.76 -0.85 -4.83
CA VAL A 279 -42.34 -1.02 -4.49
C VAL A 279 -41.97 -0.05 -3.36
N ALA A 280 -41.72 -0.59 -2.16
CA ALA A 280 -41.04 0.15 -1.11
C ALA A 280 -39.57 0.34 -1.50
N GLN A 281 -39.14 1.60 -1.56
CA GLN A 281 -37.74 1.98 -1.71
C GLN A 281 -36.93 1.45 -0.51
N ILE A 282 -36.04 0.48 -0.74
CA ILE A 282 -34.99 0.15 0.22
C ILE A 282 -33.81 1.09 -0.07
N SER A 283 -33.86 2.27 0.52
CA SER A 283 -32.71 3.15 0.63
C SER A 283 -32.01 2.80 1.94
N GLY A 284 -30.87 2.11 1.88
CA GLY A 284 -30.11 1.77 3.09
C GLY A 284 -29.06 0.69 2.90
N VAL A 285 -28.07 0.90 2.03
CA VAL A 285 -26.76 0.26 2.26
C VAL A 285 -26.07 1.11 3.31
N GLN A 286 -26.17 0.70 4.56
CA GLN A 286 -25.42 1.31 5.64
C GLN A 286 -23.97 0.82 5.48
N GLU A 287 -23.13 1.63 4.82
CA GLU A 287 -21.69 1.41 4.82
C GLU A 287 -21.22 1.35 6.27
N ILE A 288 -20.75 0.18 6.70
CA ILE A 288 -20.08 0.02 7.98
C ILE A 288 -18.77 0.80 7.87
N SER A 289 -18.75 2.01 8.40
CA SER A 289 -17.55 2.82 8.50
C SER A 289 -16.63 2.15 9.52
N ILE A 290 -15.66 1.37 9.03
CA ILE A 290 -14.57 0.83 9.85
C ILE A 290 -13.58 1.99 10.11
N GLN A 291 -13.98 2.93 10.95
CA GLN A 291 -13.08 3.97 11.46
C GLN A 291 -11.94 3.30 12.24
N GLY A 292 -10.71 3.51 11.79
CA GLY A 292 -9.51 3.14 12.56
C GLY A 292 -8.76 1.90 12.08
N PHE A 293 -8.76 1.61 10.77
CA PHE A 293 -7.81 0.65 10.21
C PHE A 293 -6.40 1.29 10.19
N GLU A 294 -5.60 1.05 11.21
CA GLU A 294 -4.15 1.16 11.07
C GLU A 294 -3.69 -0.01 10.19
N PRO A 295 -3.14 0.25 8.99
CA PRO A 295 -2.59 -0.83 8.19
C PRO A 295 -1.47 -1.50 8.99
N PRO A 296 -1.36 -2.84 8.96
CA PRO A 296 -0.27 -3.52 9.64
C PRO A 296 1.08 -2.93 9.19
N LEU A 297 1.83 -2.46 10.17
CA LEU A 297 3.26 -2.14 10.06
C LEU A 297 3.97 -3.35 9.46
N HIS A 298 4.77 -3.12 8.42
CA HIS A 298 5.69 -4.07 7.75
C HIS A 298 5.10 -5.04 6.71
N VAL A 299 4.33 -4.53 5.76
CA VAL A 299 4.57 -4.93 4.35
C VAL A 299 4.85 -3.64 3.61
N SER A 300 6.13 -3.33 3.43
CA SER A 300 6.48 -2.23 2.54
C SER A 300 6.07 -2.66 1.13
N ASN A 301 5.49 -1.77 0.33
CA ASN A 301 5.34 -2.02 -1.11
C ASN A 301 6.71 -2.21 -1.82
N ASP A 302 7.82 -2.11 -1.08
CA ASP A 302 9.16 -2.49 -1.52
C ASP A 302 9.42 -4.01 -1.38
N ASP A 303 8.61 -4.76 -0.62
CA ASP A 303 8.76 -6.20 -0.37
C ASP A 303 8.16 -7.10 -1.48
N PHE A 304 7.34 -6.54 -2.39
CA PHE A 304 6.63 -7.33 -3.40
C PHE A 304 7.13 -7.18 -4.84
N ILE A 305 8.30 -6.55 -5.07
CA ILE A 305 9.01 -6.69 -6.35
C ILE A 305 10.52 -6.81 -6.09
N PRO A 306 11.18 -7.94 -6.44
CA PRO A 306 12.62 -7.99 -6.51
C PRO A 306 13.06 -7.15 -7.73
N SER A 307 13.55 -5.93 -7.50
CA SER A 307 14.31 -5.23 -8.53
C SER A 307 15.78 -5.63 -8.40
N GLU A 308 16.23 -6.49 -9.31
CA GLU A 308 17.65 -6.75 -9.53
C GLU A 308 18.41 -5.42 -9.69
N SER A 309 19.49 -5.27 -8.92
CA SER A 309 20.51 -4.22 -9.00
C SER A 309 20.14 -2.79 -8.58
N ASN A 310 19.98 -2.58 -7.27
CA ASN A 310 20.93 -1.76 -6.49
C ASN A 310 20.72 -2.00 -4.99
N GLU A 311 21.81 -2.34 -4.33
CA GLU A 311 21.92 -2.81 -2.95
C GLU A 311 21.25 -1.89 -1.90
N PHE A 312 20.49 -2.50 -1.00
CA PHE A 312 20.49 -2.38 0.48
C PHE A 312 19.08 -2.29 1.08
N PHE A 313 18.64 -3.37 1.73
CA PHE A 313 18.11 -3.37 3.10
C PHE A 313 18.40 -4.73 3.74
N GLU A 314 19.39 -4.76 4.64
CA GLU A 314 19.63 -5.91 5.51
C GLU A 314 18.54 -5.98 6.58
N THR A 315 18.09 -7.20 6.79
CA THR A 315 17.27 -7.71 7.88
C THR A 315 17.80 -7.25 9.24
N VAL A 316 17.00 -6.52 10.02
CA VAL A 316 17.26 -6.41 11.46
C VAL A 316 16.57 -7.57 12.16
N GLN A 317 17.38 -8.55 12.53
CA GLN A 317 17.01 -9.60 13.47
C GLN A 317 16.64 -9.00 14.84
N SER A 318 15.58 -9.58 15.42
CA SER A 318 15.31 -9.79 16.85
C SER A 318 16.13 -8.98 17.88
N THR A 319 15.41 -8.25 18.73
CA THR A 319 15.79 -8.17 20.15
C THR A 319 14.68 -8.75 20.99
N GLU A 320 14.98 -9.93 21.55
CA GLU A 320 14.28 -10.56 22.65
C GLU A 320 14.17 -9.62 23.86
N SER A 321 13.08 -9.80 24.61
CA SER A 321 12.96 -9.68 26.06
C SER A 321 13.40 -8.36 26.72
N MET A 322 12.44 -7.63 27.28
CA MET A 322 12.58 -7.19 28.66
C MET A 322 11.28 -7.39 29.45
N THR A 323 11.45 -8.24 30.45
CA THR A 323 10.60 -8.64 31.55
C THR A 323 9.90 -7.50 32.30
N ASN A 324 8.65 -7.79 32.66
CA ASN A 324 7.99 -7.44 33.93
C ASN A 324 8.87 -6.71 34.96
N VAL A 325 8.45 -5.50 35.33
CA VAL A 325 8.57 -5.02 36.71
C VAL A 325 7.25 -4.35 37.12
N ARG A 326 6.60 -5.03 38.06
CA ARG A 326 5.46 -4.61 38.86
C ARG A 326 5.94 -3.56 39.86
N ALA A 327 5.25 -2.43 39.95
CA ALA A 327 5.48 -1.42 40.98
C ALA A 327 4.66 -1.77 42.23
N GLU A 328 5.34 -2.14 43.31
CA GLU A 328 4.88 -2.01 44.70
C GLU A 328 6.07 -1.50 45.52
N GLU A 329 5.81 -0.45 46.31
CA GLU A 329 6.66 0.27 47.29
C GLU A 329 7.72 1.25 46.76
#